data_AF-A0A5P0JK49-F1
#
_entry.id   AF-A0A5P0JK49-F1
#
_cell.length_a   1.000
_cell.length_b   1.000
_cell.length_c   1.000
_cell.angle_alpha   90.00
_cell.angle_beta   90.00
_cell.angle_gamma   90.00
#
_symmetry.space_group_name_H-M   'P 1'
#
loop_
_entity.id
_entity.type
_entity.pdbx_description
1 polymer ?
#
loop_
_entity_poly.entity_id
_entity_poly.type
_entity_poly.pdbx_seq_one_letter_code
_entity_poly.pdbx_strand_id
1 'polypeptide(L)'
;QPVLSVQRRAKYLLLELPEGWIIIHLGMSGSLRILPEELPPEKHDHVDLVMNNGKVLRYTDPRRFGAWLWTKELEGHNVLAHLGPEPLSDDFNGEYLHQKCAKKKTA
;
A
#
# COMPACT_ATOMS: atom_id res chain seq x y z
N GLN A 1 -10.66 -6.81 -14.50
CA GLN A 1 -11.40 -6.07 -13.44
C GLN A 1 -11.11 -4.59 -13.62
N PRO A 2 -12.11 -3.69 -13.63
CA PRO A 2 -11.86 -2.25 -13.60
C PRO A 2 -11.25 -1.84 -12.26
N VAL A 3 -10.35 -0.85 -12.27
CA VAL A 3 -9.89 -0.18 -11.05
C VAL A 3 -10.86 0.95 -10.75
N LEU A 4 -11.55 0.86 -9.61
CA LEU A 4 -12.58 1.82 -9.20
C LEU A 4 -11.97 3.03 -8.46
N SER A 5 -10.94 2.79 -7.66
CA SER A 5 -10.28 3.81 -6.85
C SER A 5 -8.83 3.43 -6.51
N VAL A 6 -8.02 4.43 -6.19
CA VAL A 6 -6.67 4.27 -5.64
C VAL A 6 -6.60 5.08 -4.35
N GLN A 7 -6.38 4.40 -3.23
CA GLN A 7 -6.36 5.01 -1.90
C GLN A 7 -5.05 4.68 -1.17
N ARG A 8 -4.83 5.34 -0.03
CA ARG A 8 -3.68 5.08 0.85
C ARG A 8 -4.14 4.95 2.30
N ARG A 9 -3.63 3.94 3.00
CA ARG A 9 -3.70 3.83 4.46
C ARG A 9 -2.31 3.56 5.02
N ALA A 10 -1.81 4.43 5.89
CA ALA A 10 -0.42 4.42 6.35
C ALA A 10 0.57 4.28 5.16
N LYS A 11 1.39 3.23 5.12
CA LYS A 11 2.35 2.96 4.04
C LYS A 11 1.84 1.96 3.00
N TYR A 12 0.53 1.67 3.00
CA TYR A 12 -0.13 0.78 2.07
C TYR A 12 -0.90 1.56 1.01
N LEU A 13 -0.73 1.17 -0.25
CA LEU A 13 -1.59 1.56 -1.37
C LEU A 13 -2.71 0.54 -1.51
N LEU A 14 -3.92 1.02 -1.83
CA LEU A 14 -5.12 0.22 -1.92
C LEU A 14 -5.74 0.43 -3.30
N LEU A 15 -5.82 -0.61 -4.11
CA LEU A 15 -6.54 -0.59 -5.38
C LEU A 15 -7.91 -1.23 -5.18
N GLU A 16 -8.96 -0.44 -5.37
CA GLU A 16 -10.34 -0.91 -5.28
C GLU A 16 -10.77 -1.55 -6.59
N LEU A 17 -11.25 -2.79 -6.52
CA LEU A 17 -11.85 -3.55 -7.63
C LEU A 17 -13.30 -3.92 -7.26
N PRO A 18 -14.14 -4.33 -8.23
CA PRO A 18 -15.54 -4.68 -7.94
C PRO A 18 -15.74 -5.76 -6.87
N GLU A 19 -14.80 -6.72 -6.79
CA GLU A 19 -14.92 -7.91 -5.91
C GLU A 19 -13.96 -7.87 -4.71
N GLY A 20 -13.27 -6.75 -4.50
CA GLY A 20 -12.32 -6.61 -3.40
C GLY A 20 -11.16 -5.66 -3.69
N TRP A 21 -10.06 -5.87 -2.99
CA TRP A 21 -8.97 -4.92 -2.88
C TRP A 21 -7.61 -5.57 -3.08
N ILE A 22 -6.76 -4.90 -3.84
CA ILE A 22 -5.32 -5.19 -3.84
C ILE A 22 -4.65 -4.24 -2.85
N ILE A 23 -3.96 -4.81 -1.85
CA ILE A 23 -3.17 -4.08 -0.88
C ILE A 23 -1.69 -4.20 -1.28
N ILE A 24 -1.04 -3.07 -1.52
CA ILE A 24 0.36 -3.01 -1.94
C ILE A 24 1.18 -2.29 -0.86
N HIS A 25 2.25 -2.91 -0.38
CA HIS A 25 3.24 -2.29 0.48
C HIS A 25 4.60 -2.29 -0.22
N LEU A 26 5.31 -1.16 -0.26
CA LEU A 26 6.59 -1.07 -0.97
C LEU A 26 7.77 -1.61 -0.17
N GLY A 27 7.59 -1.89 1.13
CA GLY A 27 8.70 -2.34 1.97
C GLY A 27 9.78 -1.26 2.07
N MET A 28 11.04 -1.65 1.85
CA MET A 28 12.18 -0.72 1.92
C MET A 28 12.73 -0.31 0.56
N SER A 29 12.53 -1.12 -0.49
CA SER A 29 13.12 -0.90 -1.82
C SER A 29 12.12 -1.07 -2.96
N GLY A 30 10.84 -1.26 -2.65
CA GLY A 30 9.77 -1.36 -3.62
C GLY A 30 9.49 -0.01 -4.29
N SER A 31 9.17 -0.07 -5.57
CA SER A 31 8.71 1.07 -6.37
C SER A 31 7.61 0.65 -7.32
N LEU A 32 6.73 1.59 -7.68
CA LEU A 32 5.70 1.41 -8.69
C LEU A 32 5.92 2.41 -9.83
N ARG A 33 5.82 1.93 -11.07
CA ARG A 33 5.96 2.76 -12.27
C ARG A 33 4.82 2.46 -13.24
N ILE A 34 4.30 3.49 -13.91
CA ILE A 34 3.41 3.33 -15.05
C ILE A 34 4.27 3.35 -16.32
N LEU A 35 4.32 2.22 -17.01
CA LEU A 35 4.98 2.10 -18.30
C LEU A 35 3.99 2.41 -19.42
N PRO A 36 4.42 3.07 -20.50
CA PRO A 36 3.54 3.43 -21.62
C PRO A 36 3.06 2.22 -22.41
N GLU A 37 3.83 1.13 -22.41
CA GLU A 37 3.58 -0.13 -23.09
C GLU A 37 4.25 -1.28 -22.32
N GLU A 38 4.03 -2.50 -22.78
CA GLU A 38 4.68 -3.68 -22.22
C GLU A 38 6.16 -3.75 -22.64
N LEU A 39 7.05 -3.37 -21.72
CA LEU A 39 8.49 -3.47 -21.89
C LEU A 39 9.03 -4.76 -21.27
N PRO A 40 10.13 -5.34 -21.78
CA PRO A 40 10.76 -6.51 -21.15
C PRO A 40 11.03 -6.27 -19.65
N PRO A 41 10.73 -7.23 -18.76
CA PRO A 41 11.02 -7.10 -17.34
C PRO A 41 12.51 -7.19 -17.05
N GLU A 42 12.99 -6.37 -16.12
CA GLU A 42 14.33 -6.47 -15.55
C GLU A 42 14.35 -7.42 -14.34
N LYS A 43 15.55 -7.75 -13.85
CA LYS A 43 15.79 -8.73 -12.76
C LYS A 43 14.91 -8.53 -11.52
N HIS A 44 14.58 -7.29 -11.19
CA HIS A 44 13.86 -6.93 -9.97
C HIS A 44 12.40 -6.53 -10.21
N ASP A 45 11.93 -6.63 -11.45
CA ASP A 45 10.54 -6.41 -11.82
C ASP A 45 9.76 -7.68 -11.48
N HIS A 46 8.95 -7.62 -10.43
CA HIS A 46 8.38 -8.81 -9.79
C HIS A 46 6.88 -8.98 -10.03
N VAL A 47 6.14 -7.90 -10.26
CA VAL A 47 4.70 -7.94 -10.55
C VAL A 47 4.37 -6.89 -11.61
N ASP A 48 3.65 -7.30 -12.65
CA ASP A 48 3.04 -6.41 -13.63
C ASP A 48 1.51 -6.51 -13.54
N LEU A 49 0.86 -5.35 -13.53
CA LEU A 49 -0.58 -5.22 -13.72
C LEU A 49 -0.81 -4.55 -15.09
N VAL A 50 -1.09 -5.38 -16.09
CA VAL A 50 -1.32 -4.97 -17.47
C VAL A 50 -2.75 -4.42 -17.60
N MET A 51 -2.88 -3.18 -18.06
CA MET A 51 -4.15 -2.48 -18.17
C MET A 51 -4.69 -2.52 -19.61
N ASN A 52 -6.01 -2.41 -19.76
CA ASN A 52 -6.68 -2.45 -21.06
C ASN A 52 -6.34 -1.25 -21.98
N ASN A 53 -5.78 -0.17 -21.43
CA ASN A 53 -5.32 1.00 -22.17
C ASN A 53 -3.88 0.84 -22.71
N GLY A 54 -3.32 -0.37 -22.66
CA GLY A 54 -1.98 -0.72 -23.14
C GLY A 54 -0.84 -0.41 -22.18
N LYS A 55 -1.09 0.34 -21.09
CA LYS A 55 -0.07 0.67 -20.09
C LYS A 55 0.11 -0.47 -19.09
N VAL A 56 1.26 -0.48 -18.41
CA VAL A 56 1.58 -1.47 -17.37
C VAL A 56 1.91 -0.76 -16.06
N LEU A 57 1.26 -1.15 -14.97
CA LEU A 57 1.71 -0.79 -13.63
C LEU A 57 2.71 -1.86 -13.17
N ARG A 58 3.99 -1.49 -13.12
CA ARG A 58 5.09 -2.39 -12.78
C ARG A 58 5.59 -2.16 -11.36
N TYR A 59 5.71 -3.24 -10.61
CA TYR A 59 6.30 -3.28 -9.28
C TYR A 59 7.71 -3.88 -9.31
N THR A 60 8.65 -3.10 -8.80
CA THR A 60 10.07 -3.47 -8.73
C THR A 60 10.54 -3.44 -7.29
N ASP A 61 11.13 -4.52 -6.77
CA ASP A 61 11.60 -4.56 -5.38
C ASP A 61 12.85 -5.44 -5.18
N PRO A 62 14.06 -4.86 -5.25
CA PRO A 62 15.32 -5.61 -5.14
C PRO A 62 15.47 -6.47 -3.89
N ARG A 63 14.93 -6.05 -2.74
CA ARG A 63 15.05 -6.76 -1.46
C ARG A 63 13.87 -7.69 -1.16
N ARG A 64 12.78 -7.59 -1.93
CA ARG A 64 11.56 -8.41 -1.80
C ARG A 64 10.94 -8.32 -0.39
N PHE A 65 10.89 -7.12 0.16
CA PHE A 65 10.29 -6.83 1.47
C PHE A 65 8.94 -6.13 1.37
N GLY A 66 8.53 -5.68 0.18
CA GLY A 66 7.15 -5.29 -0.03
C GLY A 66 6.21 -6.48 -0.16
N ALA A 67 4.93 -6.18 -0.37
CA ALA A 67 3.88 -7.18 -0.40
C ALA A 67 2.77 -6.77 -1.37
N TRP A 68 2.16 -7.77 -2.00
CA TRP A 68 0.92 -7.68 -2.75
C TRP A 68 -0.06 -8.68 -2.14
N LEU A 69 -1.15 -8.17 -1.56
CA LEU A 69 -2.14 -8.98 -0.86
C LEU A 69 -3.51 -8.74 -1.48
N TRP A 70 -4.36 -9.76 -1.44
CA TRP A 70 -5.75 -9.69 -1.89
C TRP A 70 -6.68 -9.85 -0.68
N THR A 71 -7.73 -9.04 -0.62
CA THR A 71 -8.82 -9.22 0.34
C THR A 71 -10.14 -8.82 -0.28
N LYS A 72 -11.26 -9.42 0.17
CA LYS A 72 -12.60 -8.96 -0.23
C LYS A 72 -12.97 -7.66 0.47
N GLU A 73 -12.61 -7.53 1.74
CA GLU A 73 -12.94 -6.38 2.58
C GLU A 73 -11.68 -5.87 3.30
N LEU A 74 -11.58 -4.56 3.48
CA LEU A 74 -10.45 -3.94 4.18
C LEU A 74 -10.62 -3.97 5.70
N GLU A 75 -11.87 -3.95 6.18
CA GLU A 75 -12.18 -3.93 7.61
C GLU A 75 -11.64 -5.20 8.28
N GLY A 76 -10.97 -5.04 9.42
CA GLY A 76 -10.36 -6.15 10.16
C GLY A 76 -9.15 -6.82 9.49
N HIS A 77 -8.74 -6.41 8.28
CA HIS A 77 -7.59 -7.04 7.62
C HIS A 77 -6.30 -6.85 8.44
N ASN A 78 -5.57 -7.94 8.68
CA ASN A 78 -4.48 -8.00 9.67
C ASN A 78 -3.42 -6.89 9.55
N VAL A 79 -3.05 -6.50 8.33
CA VAL A 79 -2.02 -5.46 8.10
C VAL A 79 -2.53 -4.03 8.30
N LEU A 80 -3.85 -3.84 8.42
CA LEU A 80 -4.50 -2.53 8.56
C LEU A 80 -5.17 -2.33 9.93
N ALA A 81 -5.68 -3.40 10.55
CA ALA A 81 -6.55 -3.34 11.73
C ALA A 81 -5.93 -2.64 12.95
N HIS A 82 -4.61 -2.72 13.13
CA HIS A 82 -3.91 -2.19 14.30
C HIS A 82 -3.18 -0.86 14.03
N LEU A 83 -3.42 -0.24 12.87
CA LEU A 83 -2.78 1.02 12.51
C LEU A 83 -3.34 2.18 13.35
N GLY A 84 -2.45 3.03 13.85
CA GLY A 84 -2.82 4.28 14.52
C GLY A 84 -3.46 5.30 13.56
N PRO A 85 -3.92 6.45 14.06
CA PRO A 85 -4.56 7.49 13.24
C PRO A 85 -3.66 7.95 12.09
N GLU A 86 -4.26 8.48 11.03
CA GLU A 86 -3.49 9.13 9.97
C GLU A 86 -2.82 10.39 10.53
N PRO A 87 -1.52 10.61 10.28
CA PRO A 87 -0.80 11.74 10.88
C PRO A 87 -1.25 13.11 10.35
N LEU A 88 -2.01 13.13 9.25
CA LEU A 88 -2.56 14.34 8.64
C LEU A 88 -4.07 14.49 8.90
N SER A 89 -4.69 13.60 9.70
CA SER A 89 -6.08 13.77 10.14
C SER A 89 -6.15 14.44 11.50
N ASP A 90 -7.32 14.99 11.84
CA ASP A 90 -7.59 15.61 13.14
C ASP A 90 -7.50 14.61 14.31
N ASP A 91 -7.61 13.31 14.02
CA ASP A 91 -7.44 12.24 15.01
C ASP A 91 -6.02 12.17 15.57
N PHE A 92 -5.03 12.63 14.81
CA PHE A 92 -3.66 12.76 15.27
C PHE A 92 -3.40 14.19 15.75
N ASN A 93 -3.54 14.40 17.06
CA ASN A 93 -3.37 15.70 17.71
C ASN A 93 -2.49 15.62 18.96
N GLY A 94 -2.19 16.79 19.56
CA GLY A 94 -1.30 16.90 20.73
C GLY A 94 -1.79 16.14 21.95
N GLU A 95 -3.11 16.15 22.20
CA GLU A 95 -3.76 15.40 23.28
C GLU A 95 -3.54 13.89 23.10
N TYR A 96 -3.86 13.37 21.90
CA TYR A 96 -3.62 11.98 21.53
C TYR A 96 -2.15 11.57 21.74
N LEU A 97 -1.22 12.38 21.23
CA LEU A 97 0.22 12.11 21.33
C LEU A 97 0.68 12.06 22.79
N HIS A 98 0.29 13.07 23.59
CA HIS A 98 0.61 13.15 25.01
C HIS A 98 0.12 11.90 25.77
N GLN A 99 -1.14 11.51 25.56
CA GLN A 99 -1.72 10.33 26.19
C GLN A 99 -1.00 9.03 25.81
N LYS A 100 -0.61 8.86 24.53
CA LYS A 100 0.12 7.67 24.07
C LYS A 100 1.55 7.61 24.58
N CYS A 101 2.21 8.75 24.78
CA CYS A 101 3.58 8.82 25.31
C CYS A 101 3.65 8.61 26.82
N ALA A 102 2.61 8.96 27.59
CA ALA A 102 2.65 8.97 29.06
C ALA A 102 3.05 7.63 29.72
N LYS A 103 2.85 6.50 29.03
CA LYS A 103 3.19 5.15 29.53
C LYS A 103 4.43 4.54 28.85
N LYS A 104 5.05 5.26 27.92
CA LYS A 104 6.28 4.81 27.24
C LYS A 104 7.49 5.26 28.05
N LYS A 105 8.31 4.30 28.47
CA LYS A 105 9.63 4.59 29.03
C LYS A 105 10.61 4.67 27.86
N THR A 106 11.34 5.76 27.75
CA THR A 106 12.58 5.78 26.98
C THR A 106 13.59 4.84 27.64
N ALA A 107 14.26 4.03 26.82
CA ALA A 107 15.45 3.31 27.25
C ALA A 107 16.59 4.30 27.47
#